data_AF-A0A7S0BSV8-F1
#
_entry.id   AF-A0A7S0BSV8-F1
#
_cell.length_a   1.000
_cell.length_b   1.000
_cell.length_c   1.000
_cell.angle_alpha   90.00
_cell.angle_beta   90.00
_cell.angle_gamma   90.00
#
_symmetry.space_group_name_H-M   'P 1'
#
loop_
_entity.id
_entity.type
_entity.pdbx_description
1 polymer ?
#
loop_
_entity_poly.entity_id
_entity_poly.type
_entity_poly.pdbx_seq_one_letter_code
_entity_poly.pdbx_strand_id
1 'polypeptide(L)'
;PGQVSHAATTFAALSALFVIGTDEALESIDRQSLYRFLLRMKQPDGSFSVTDDGEMDIRATYCALAAASHTNMLTPEITRGCKDFISSLQSFDGGIGGEPGNE
;
A
#
# COMPACT_ATOMS: atom_id res chain seq x y z
N PRO A 1 -4.60 14.60 -14.29
CA PRO A 1 -5.22 13.44 -14.98
C PRO A 1 -4.27 12.88 -16.04
N GLY A 2 -4.19 11.55 -16.21
CA GLY A 2 -3.29 10.91 -17.19
C GLY A 2 -1.91 10.48 -16.66
N GLN A 3 -1.67 10.59 -15.35
CA GLN A 3 -0.46 10.03 -14.72
C GLN A 3 -0.65 8.53 -14.45
N VAL A 4 0.47 7.82 -14.30
CA VAL A 4 0.47 6.41 -13.88
C VAL A 4 -0.07 6.24 -12.46
N SER A 5 -0.60 5.05 -12.16
CA SER A 5 -1.04 4.71 -10.80
C SER A 5 0.15 4.67 -9.85
N HIS A 6 -0.01 5.19 -8.64
CA HIS A 6 1.05 5.30 -7.64
C HIS A 6 0.47 5.05 -6.24
N ALA A 7 1.11 4.21 -5.42
CA ALA A 7 0.57 3.76 -4.13
C ALA A 7 0.16 4.93 -3.22
N ALA A 8 1.00 5.97 -3.11
CA ALA A 8 0.69 7.16 -2.31
C ALA A 8 -0.55 7.93 -2.78
N THR A 9 -0.73 8.15 -4.09
CA THR A 9 -1.89 8.88 -4.61
C THR A 9 -3.15 8.02 -4.55
N THR A 10 -3.03 6.70 -4.69
CA THR A 10 -4.12 5.75 -4.42
C THR A 10 -4.58 5.84 -2.97
N PHE A 11 -3.66 5.82 -2.00
CA PHE A 11 -4.01 5.98 -0.59
C PHE A 11 -4.70 7.32 -0.30
N ALA A 12 -4.16 8.43 -0.84
CA ALA A 12 -4.75 9.75 -0.66
C ALA A 12 -6.16 9.86 -1.27
N ALA A 13 -6.34 9.34 -2.48
CA ALA A 13 -7.63 9.33 -3.17
C ALA A 13 -8.67 8.49 -2.42
N LEU A 14 -8.30 7.29 -1.97
CA LEU A 14 -9.19 6.46 -1.15
C LEU A 14 -9.54 7.17 0.16
N SER A 15 -8.57 7.72 0.87
CA SER A 15 -8.81 8.46 2.12
C SER A 15 -9.82 9.60 1.90
N ALA A 16 -9.69 10.36 0.80
CA ALA A 16 -10.62 11.42 0.45
C ALA A 16 -12.05 10.88 0.18
N LEU A 17 -12.19 9.80 -0.58
CA LEU A 17 -13.49 9.17 -0.85
C LEU A 17 -14.15 8.64 0.43
N PHE A 18 -13.38 8.03 1.33
CA PHE A 18 -13.87 7.55 2.62
C PHE A 18 -14.26 8.69 3.57
N VAL A 19 -13.57 9.84 3.52
CA VAL A 19 -13.98 11.05 4.26
C VAL A 19 -15.28 11.64 3.71
N ILE A 20 -15.48 11.63 2.38
CA ILE A 20 -16.74 12.05 1.76
C ILE A 20 -17.88 11.13 2.21
N GLY A 21 -17.66 9.81 2.20
CA GLY A 21 -18.52 8.83 2.85
C GLY A 21 -19.92 8.67 2.24
N THR A 22 -20.16 9.17 1.03
CA THR A 22 -21.41 8.93 0.28
C THR A 22 -21.32 7.63 -0.51
N ASP A 23 -22.47 7.01 -0.79
CA ASP A 23 -22.53 5.81 -1.63
C ASP A 23 -21.91 6.07 -3.01
N GLU A 24 -22.21 7.21 -3.64
CA GLU A 24 -21.62 7.61 -4.92
C GLU A 24 -20.08 7.67 -4.87
N ALA A 25 -19.51 8.23 -3.80
CA ALA A 25 -18.05 8.29 -3.64
C ALA A 25 -17.44 6.90 -3.47
N LEU A 26 -18.07 6.01 -2.69
CA LEU A 26 -17.58 4.67 -2.45
C LEU A 26 -17.76 3.75 -3.67
N GLU A 27 -18.86 3.89 -4.41
CA GLU A 27 -19.14 3.18 -5.65
C GLU A 27 -18.22 3.58 -6.80
N SER A 28 -17.62 4.78 -6.75
CA SER A 28 -16.61 5.21 -7.72
C SER A 28 -15.30 4.41 -7.66
N ILE A 29 -15.09 3.64 -6.59
CA ILE A 29 -13.88 2.83 -6.40
C ILE A 29 -13.99 1.54 -7.21
N ASP A 30 -13.22 1.42 -8.29
CA ASP A 30 -13.02 0.14 -8.96
C ASP A 30 -12.11 -0.78 -8.11
N ARG A 31 -12.77 -1.55 -7.24
CA ARG A 31 -12.11 -2.48 -6.31
C ARG A 31 -11.34 -3.58 -7.04
N GLN A 32 -11.79 -4.02 -8.22
CA GLN A 32 -11.14 -5.11 -8.94
C GLN A 32 -9.83 -4.62 -9.57
N SER A 33 -9.83 -3.44 -10.17
CA SER A 33 -8.62 -2.82 -10.71
C SER A 33 -7.65 -2.41 -9.60
N LEU A 34 -8.17 -1.89 -8.47
CA LEU A 34 -7.36 -1.62 -7.28
C LEU A 34 -6.66 -2.87 -6.78
N TYR A 35 -7.38 -3.99 -6.60
CA TYR A 35 -6.77 -5.24 -6.12
C TYR A 35 -5.66 -5.75 -7.06
N ARG A 36 -5.90 -5.68 -8.38
CA ARG A 36 -4.88 -6.04 -9.38
C ARG A 36 -3.65 -5.14 -9.30
N PHE A 37 -3.85 -3.84 -9.09
CA PHE A 37 -2.75 -2.91 -8.87
C PHE A 37 -1.96 -3.26 -7.60
N LEU A 38 -2.62 -3.49 -6.47
CA LEU A 38 -1.95 -3.86 -5.23
C LEU A 38 -1.14 -5.16 -5.36
N LEU A 39 -1.69 -6.19 -6.01
CA LEU A 39 -0.96 -7.42 -6.29
C LEU A 39 0.24 -7.21 -7.23
N ARG A 40 0.14 -6.27 -8.17
CA ARG A 40 1.26 -5.93 -9.08
C ARG A 40 2.39 -5.23 -8.36
N MET A 41 2.08 -4.40 -7.37
CA MET A 41 3.08 -3.71 -6.53
C MET A 41 3.70 -4.62 -5.47
N LYS A 42 3.07 -5.77 -5.16
CA LYS A 42 3.53 -6.70 -4.12
C LYS A 42 4.87 -7.33 -4.49
N GLN A 43 5.83 -7.25 -3.58
CA GLN A 43 7.15 -7.83 -3.75
C GLN A 43 7.31 -9.20 -3.07
N PRO A 44 8.27 -10.03 -3.51
CA PRO A 44 8.52 -11.35 -2.92
C PRO A 44 8.91 -11.31 -1.43
N ASP A 45 9.60 -10.25 -1.00
CA ASP A 45 10.15 -10.09 0.36
C ASP A 45 9.12 -9.66 1.42
N GLY A 46 7.92 -9.24 1.01
CA GLY A 46 6.92 -8.70 1.93
C GLY A 46 6.56 -7.24 1.65
N SER A 47 7.45 -6.49 1.03
CA SER A 47 7.25 -5.07 0.71
C SER A 47 6.30 -4.83 -0.47
N PHE A 48 6.09 -3.57 -0.78
CA PHE A 48 5.42 -3.09 -1.98
C PHE A 48 6.26 -1.99 -2.65
N SER A 49 6.19 -1.89 -3.97
CA SER A 49 6.73 -0.75 -4.73
C SER A 49 5.67 0.35 -4.85
N VAL A 50 6.11 1.61 -5.07
CA VAL A 50 5.15 2.71 -5.29
C VAL A 50 4.51 2.67 -6.68
N THR A 51 5.26 2.21 -7.69
CA THR A 51 4.87 2.03 -9.09
C THR A 51 5.60 0.79 -9.65
N ASP A 52 5.38 0.46 -10.93
CA ASP A 52 6.02 -0.69 -11.57
C ASP A 52 7.57 -0.63 -11.56
N ASP A 53 8.14 0.57 -11.71
CA ASP A 53 9.59 0.83 -11.75
C ASP A 53 10.04 1.79 -10.63
N GLY A 54 9.20 1.95 -9.60
CA GLY A 54 9.39 2.92 -8.53
C GLY A 54 10.18 2.37 -7.34
N GLU A 55 10.43 3.23 -6.35
CA GLU A 55 11.07 2.83 -5.10
C GLU A 55 10.23 1.85 -4.29
N MET A 56 10.91 1.11 -3.42
CA MET A 56 10.31 0.16 -2.48
C MET A 56 10.74 0.57 -1.08
N ASP A 57 9.79 1.06 -0.29
CA ASP A 57 10.02 1.40 1.11
C ASP A 57 8.75 1.18 1.94
N ILE A 58 8.83 1.48 3.23
CA ILE A 58 7.71 1.34 4.15
C ILE A 58 6.49 2.19 3.78
N ARG A 59 6.66 3.32 3.07
CA ARG A 59 5.53 4.19 2.68
C ARG A 59 4.66 3.48 1.66
N ALA A 60 5.27 2.84 0.65
CA ALA A 60 4.56 2.05 -0.34
C ALA A 60 3.77 0.90 0.33
N THR A 61 4.42 0.20 1.26
CA THR A 61 3.82 -0.89 2.03
C THR A 61 2.63 -0.42 2.87
N TYR A 62 2.78 0.69 3.59
CA TYR A 62 1.68 1.29 4.36
C TYR A 62 0.53 1.71 3.45
N CYS A 63 0.80 2.41 2.34
CA CYS A 63 -0.23 2.87 1.42
C CYS A 63 -1.03 1.70 0.82
N ALA A 64 -0.34 0.63 0.43
CA ALA A 64 -0.97 -0.57 -0.12
C ALA A 64 -1.85 -1.30 0.93
N LEU A 65 -1.34 -1.50 2.14
CA LEU A 65 -2.08 -2.16 3.22
C LEU A 65 -3.25 -1.32 3.72
N ALA A 66 -3.10 0.00 3.82
CA ALA A 66 -4.20 0.90 4.18
C ALA A 66 -5.30 0.91 3.12
N ALA A 67 -4.93 0.98 1.83
CA ALA A 67 -5.87 0.88 0.72
C ALA A 67 -6.64 -0.45 0.75
N ALA A 68 -5.94 -1.58 0.94
CA ALA A 68 -6.56 -2.89 1.09
C ALA A 68 -7.46 -2.97 2.32
N SER A 69 -7.07 -2.39 3.46
CA SER A 69 -7.86 -2.36 4.69
C SER A 69 -9.17 -1.59 4.50
N HIS A 70 -9.10 -0.36 3.99
CA HIS A 70 -10.29 0.47 3.73
C HIS A 70 -11.30 -0.23 2.83
N THR A 71 -10.79 -0.94 1.83
CA THR A 71 -11.62 -1.64 0.86
C THR A 71 -11.90 -3.10 1.21
N ASN A 72 -11.57 -3.56 2.42
CA ASN A 72 -11.78 -4.95 2.87
C ASN A 72 -11.18 -6.01 1.90
N MET A 73 -9.92 -5.82 1.54
CA MET A 73 -9.13 -6.67 0.61
C MET A 73 -7.79 -7.11 1.21
N LEU A 74 -7.69 -7.22 2.53
CA LEU A 74 -6.53 -7.80 3.23
C LEU A 74 -6.50 -9.33 3.08
N THR A 75 -6.23 -9.80 1.88
CA THR A 75 -6.14 -11.23 1.56
C THR A 75 -4.81 -11.82 2.01
N PRO A 76 -4.70 -13.17 2.07
CA PRO A 76 -3.43 -13.84 2.32
C PRO A 76 -2.33 -13.44 1.32
N GLU A 77 -2.68 -13.20 0.05
CA GLU A 77 -1.72 -12.79 -0.97
C GLU A 77 -1.19 -11.38 -0.73
N ILE A 78 -2.06 -10.45 -0.36
CA ILE A 78 -1.69 -9.06 -0.05
C ILE A 78 -0.80 -9.00 1.20
N THR A 79 -1.13 -9.78 2.23
CA THR A 79 -0.44 -9.72 3.54
C THR A 79 0.79 -10.61 3.64
N ARG A 80 1.07 -11.45 2.63
CA ARG A 80 2.18 -12.41 2.63
C ARG A 80 3.54 -11.72 2.81
N GLY A 81 4.24 -12.10 3.87
CA GLY A 81 5.58 -11.60 4.19
C GLY A 81 5.63 -10.17 4.75
N CYS A 82 4.51 -9.43 4.77
CA CYS A 82 4.51 -8.03 5.21
C CYS A 82 4.97 -7.87 6.66
N LYS A 83 4.58 -8.80 7.54
CA LYS A 83 5.03 -8.79 8.94
C LYS A 83 6.54 -8.91 9.05
N ASP A 84 7.14 -9.84 8.30
CA ASP A 84 8.57 -10.11 8.37
C ASP A 84 9.35 -8.93 7.78
N PHE A 85 8.89 -8.37 6.65
CA PHE A 85 9.43 -7.14 6.08
C PHE A 85 9.39 -5.99 7.09
N ILE A 86 8.22 -5.67 7.66
CA ILE A 86 8.08 -4.56 8.62
C ILE A 86 8.97 -4.79 9.86
N SER A 87 9.05 -6.03 10.35
CA SER A 87 9.90 -6.36 11.50
C SER A 87 11.39 -6.17 11.19
N SER A 88 11.81 -6.39 9.94
CA SER A 88 13.20 -6.19 9.49
C SER A 88 13.62 -4.72 9.41
N LEU A 89 12.67 -3.78 9.45
CA LEU A 89 12.93 -2.35 9.39
C LEU A 89 13.27 -1.75 10.75
N GLN A 90 13.11 -2.50 11.85
CA GLN A 90 13.41 -1.99 13.18
C GLN A 90 14.92 -1.90 13.42
N SER A 91 15.39 -0.74 13.84
CA SER A 91 16.80 -0.48 14.14
C SER A 91 17.11 -0.68 15.64
N PHE A 92 18.38 -0.50 16.02
CA PHE A 92 18.88 -0.81 17.37
C PHE A 92 18.28 0.09 18.47
N ASP A 93 17.82 1.28 18.11
CA ASP A 93 17.17 2.22 19.04
C ASP A 93 15.66 1.96 19.19
N GLY A 94 15.13 0.99 18.44
CA GLY A 94 13.73 0.61 18.42
C GLY A 94 12.87 1.36 17.39
N GLY A 95 13.43 2.33 16.67
CA GLY A 95 12.81 3.04 15.55
C GLY A 95 12.59 2.13 14.32
N ILE A 96 11.80 2.62 13.36
CA ILE A 96 11.52 1.91 12.09
C ILE A 96 12.00 2.80 10.95
N GLY A 97 12.97 2.30 10.19
CA GLY A 97 13.53 2.97 9.01
C GLY A 97 12.66 2.80 7.76
N GLY A 98 13.01 3.53 6.69
CA GLY A 98 12.35 3.41 5.39
C GLY A 98 12.61 2.07 4.69
N GLU A 99 13.84 1.58 4.82
CA GLU A 99 14.37 0.35 4.23
C GLU A 99 15.21 -0.42 5.26
N PRO A 100 15.44 -1.73 5.08
CA PRO A 100 16.28 -2.50 6.00
C PRO A 100 17.68 -1.88 6.15
N GLY A 101 18.06 -1.52 7.38
CA GLY A 101 19.36 -0.92 7.69
C GLY A 101 19.45 0.60 7.51
N ASN A 102 18.35 1.29 7.17
CA ASN A 102 18.27 2.74 7.36
C ASN A 102 18.10 3.12 8.84
N GLU A 103 18.44 4.37 9.15
CA GLU A 103 18.16 5.00 10.45
C GLU A 103 16.65 5.17 10.66
#